data_AF-A0A2R8CJ32-F1
#
_entry.id   AF-A0A2R8CJ32-F1
#
_cell.length_a   1.000
_cell.length_b   1.000
_cell.length_c   1.000
_cell.angle_alpha   90.00
_cell.angle_beta   90.00
_cell.angle_gamma   90.00
#
_symmetry.space_group_name_H-M   'P 1'
#
loop_
_entity.id
_entity.type
_entity.pdbx_description
1 polymer ?
#
loop_
_entity_poly.entity_id
_entity_poly.type
_entity_poly.pdbx_seq_one_letter_code
_entity_poly.pdbx_strand_id
1 'polypeptide(L)'
;MQEALAHGVPVVGGAVDGIAEQIVTGENGTLLTPSRNRHALAQYGEICTQGPREVYSPLEDNIVEAGILEPAEVAACLVQWAETPALRRQLGQQARVRVQRDFDLDWYGERLDDFMQGIVHGPTS
;
A
#
# COMPACT_ATOMS: atom_id res chain seq x y z
N MET A 1 -5.07 5.10 -0.58
CA MET A 1 -4.39 4.60 0.64
C MET A 1 -3.53 5.68 1.29
N GLN A 2 -2.68 6.39 0.52
CA GLN A 2 -1.84 7.49 1.03
C GLN A 2 -2.62 8.53 1.84
N GLU A 3 -3.80 8.95 1.38
CA GLU A 3 -4.68 9.88 2.12
C GLU A 3 -4.99 9.39 3.55
N ALA A 4 -5.36 8.10 3.69
CA ALA A 4 -5.64 7.51 4.99
C ALA A 4 -4.38 7.52 5.89
N LEU A 5 -3.23 7.12 5.34
CA LEU A 5 -1.95 7.12 6.04
C LEU A 5 -1.53 8.53 6.48
N ALA A 6 -1.73 9.56 5.62
CA ALA A 6 -1.45 10.96 5.91
C ALA A 6 -2.32 11.49 7.07
N HIS A 7 -3.56 11.01 7.17
CA HIS A 7 -4.46 11.31 8.29
C HIS A 7 -4.23 10.41 9.51
N GLY A 8 -3.19 9.58 9.50
CA GLY A 8 -2.81 8.68 10.59
C GLY A 8 -3.83 7.57 10.83
N VAL A 9 -4.46 7.11 9.76
CA VAL A 9 -5.35 5.95 9.75
C VAL A 9 -4.56 4.76 9.20
N PRO A 10 -4.29 3.71 10.00
CA PRO A 10 -3.62 2.52 9.50
C PRO A 10 -4.48 1.80 8.46
N VAL A 11 -3.82 1.15 7.50
CA VAL A 11 -4.47 0.53 6.33
C VAL A 11 -4.17 -0.97 6.28
N VAL A 12 -5.17 -1.78 5.90
CA VAL A 12 -4.95 -3.18 5.47
C VAL A 12 -4.89 -3.18 3.94
N GLY A 13 -3.82 -3.73 3.37
CA GLY A 13 -3.61 -3.78 1.93
C GLY A 13 -3.17 -5.15 1.43
N GLY A 14 -3.37 -5.41 0.13
CA GLY A 14 -2.82 -6.58 -0.53
C GLY A 14 -1.33 -6.38 -0.84
N ALA A 15 -0.52 -7.42 -0.61
CA ALA A 15 0.90 -7.43 -0.96
C ALA A 15 1.11 -7.64 -2.47
N VAL A 16 0.60 -6.70 -3.27
CA VAL A 16 0.65 -6.71 -4.74
C VAL A 16 0.97 -5.31 -5.26
N ASP A 17 1.62 -5.24 -6.43
CA ASP A 17 2.05 -4.01 -7.08
C ASP A 17 2.77 -3.04 -6.11
N GLY A 18 2.65 -1.73 -6.33
CA GLY A 18 3.23 -0.68 -5.49
C GLY A 18 2.54 -0.50 -4.13
N ILE A 19 1.59 -1.36 -3.75
CA ILE A 19 0.97 -1.32 -2.40
C ILE A 19 2.00 -1.73 -1.35
N ALA A 20 2.85 -2.71 -1.68
CA ALA A 20 3.87 -3.22 -0.77
C ALA A 20 4.95 -2.17 -0.41
N GLU A 21 5.13 -1.15 -1.25
CA GLU A 21 6.08 -0.05 -0.99
C GLU A 21 5.52 0.98 0.00
N GLN A 22 4.19 1.12 0.03
CA GLN A 22 3.50 2.12 0.84
C GLN A 22 3.20 1.61 2.26
N ILE A 23 2.97 0.31 2.43
CA ILE A 23 2.57 -0.30 3.70
C ILE A 23 3.69 -1.21 4.21
N VAL A 24 4.07 -1.05 5.47
CA VAL A 24 4.96 -1.92 6.21
C VAL A 24 4.18 -2.49 7.40
N THR A 25 4.02 -3.81 7.41
CA THR A 25 3.27 -4.51 8.47
C THR A 25 3.86 -4.20 9.84
N GLY A 26 3.02 -3.75 10.77
CA GLY A 26 3.42 -3.40 12.13
C GLY A 26 3.99 -1.99 12.31
N GLU A 27 4.21 -1.25 11.22
CA GLU A 27 4.57 0.17 11.28
C GLU A 27 3.38 1.07 10.95
N ASN A 28 2.81 0.96 9.74
CA ASN A 28 1.74 1.88 9.31
C ASN A 28 0.47 1.16 8.83
N GLY A 29 0.44 -0.16 8.97
CA GLY A 29 -0.69 -0.99 8.54
C GLY A 29 -0.37 -2.46 8.60
N THR A 30 -1.10 -3.24 7.81
CA THR A 30 -0.87 -4.67 7.60
C THR A 30 -0.97 -4.98 6.11
N LEU A 31 0.07 -5.63 5.57
CA LEU A 31 0.03 -6.29 4.27
C LEU A 31 -0.41 -7.74 4.43
N LEU A 32 -1.35 -8.15 3.60
CA LEU A 32 -1.83 -9.52 3.50
C LEU A 32 -1.62 -10.04 2.08
N THR A 33 -1.28 -11.31 1.91
CA THR A 33 -1.12 -11.93 0.59
C THR A 33 -2.48 -12.30 0.03
N PRO A 34 -2.91 -11.74 -1.12
CA PRO A 34 -4.15 -12.15 -1.75
C PRO A 34 -4.04 -13.59 -2.25
N SER A 35 -4.86 -14.49 -1.73
CA SER A 35 -4.83 -15.93 -2.05
C SER A 35 -6.19 -16.48 -2.48
N ARG A 36 -7.27 -15.74 -2.18
CA ARG A 36 -8.63 -16.18 -2.52
C ARG A 36 -8.91 -15.90 -3.99
N ASN A 37 -9.60 -16.83 -4.65
CA ASN A 37 -9.95 -16.69 -6.06
C ASN A 37 -10.96 -15.53 -6.26
N ARG A 38 -10.65 -14.61 -7.19
CA ARG A 38 -11.49 -13.46 -7.54
C ARG A 38 -12.90 -13.82 -8.03
N HIS A 39 -13.08 -14.98 -8.66
CA HIS A 39 -14.39 -15.47 -9.09
C HIS A 39 -15.33 -15.73 -7.91
N ALA A 40 -14.81 -15.88 -6.69
CA ALA A 40 -15.64 -15.93 -5.50
C ALA A 40 -16.45 -14.63 -5.29
N LEU A 41 -16.03 -13.49 -5.86
CA LEU A 41 -16.79 -12.24 -5.81
C LEU A 41 -18.03 -12.24 -6.70
N ALA A 42 -18.16 -13.18 -7.64
CA ALA A 42 -19.34 -13.29 -8.51
C ALA A 42 -20.64 -13.45 -7.72
N GLN A 43 -20.57 -14.00 -6.50
CA GLN A 43 -21.71 -14.11 -5.60
C GLN A 43 -22.33 -12.75 -5.21
N TYR A 44 -21.54 -11.67 -5.32
CA TYR A 44 -21.96 -10.30 -5.02
C TYR A 44 -22.32 -9.49 -6.29
N GLY A 45 -22.29 -10.14 -7.47
CA GLY A 45 -22.60 -9.55 -8.77
C GLY A 45 -21.41 -9.58 -9.74
N GLU A 46 -21.70 -9.68 -11.04
CA GLU A 46 -20.67 -9.79 -12.09
C GLU A 46 -19.69 -8.62 -12.10
N ILE A 47 -20.16 -7.42 -11.73
CA ILE A 47 -19.31 -6.22 -11.65
C ILE A 47 -18.16 -6.38 -10.64
N CYS A 48 -18.34 -7.18 -9.59
CA CYS A 48 -17.30 -7.45 -8.59
C CYS A 48 -16.19 -8.38 -9.12
N THR A 49 -16.38 -8.97 -10.30
CA THR A 49 -15.34 -9.72 -11.02
C THR A 49 -14.65 -8.88 -12.10
N GLN A 50 -14.95 -7.59 -12.18
CA GLN A 50 -14.22 -6.65 -13.03
C GLN A 50 -12.97 -6.18 -12.30
N GLY A 51 -11.88 -5.96 -13.04
CA GLY A 51 -10.58 -5.57 -12.49
C GLY A 51 -9.42 -6.24 -13.23
N PRO A 52 -8.18 -5.95 -12.83
CA PRO A 52 -7.01 -6.60 -13.40
C PRO A 52 -7.10 -8.11 -13.23
N ARG A 53 -6.68 -8.84 -14.26
CA ARG A 53 -6.57 -10.30 -14.22
C ARG A 53 -5.25 -10.75 -13.60
N GLU A 54 -4.24 -9.90 -13.71
CA GLU A 54 -2.87 -10.18 -13.30
C GLU A 54 -2.32 -8.94 -12.58
N VAL A 55 -1.45 -9.18 -11.60
CA VAL A 55 -0.78 -8.17 -10.79
C VAL A 55 0.65 -8.60 -10.54
N TYR A 56 1.54 -7.65 -10.25
CA TYR A 56 2.87 -7.99 -9.78
C TYR A 56 2.82 -8.47 -8.32
N SER A 57 3.46 -9.60 -8.04
CA SER A 57 3.68 -10.13 -6.69
C SER A 57 5.12 -9.85 -6.27
N PRO A 58 5.37 -8.91 -5.33
CA PRO A 58 6.70 -8.67 -4.79
C PRO A 58 7.29 -9.89 -4.06
N LEU A 59 6.44 -10.81 -3.60
CA LEU A 59 6.86 -12.05 -2.93
C LEU A 59 7.45 -13.05 -3.92
N GLU A 60 6.84 -13.16 -5.10
CA GLU A 60 7.25 -14.09 -6.16
C GLU A 60 8.18 -13.44 -7.19
N ASP A 61 8.36 -12.12 -7.10
CA ASP A 61 9.04 -11.27 -8.09
C ASP A 61 8.56 -11.57 -9.52
N ASN A 62 7.25 -11.68 -9.69
CA ASN A 62 6.63 -12.11 -10.95
C ASN A 62 5.21 -11.55 -11.11
N ILE A 63 4.72 -11.54 -12.35
CA ILE A 63 3.30 -11.29 -12.64
C ILE A 63 2.51 -12.58 -12.36
N VAL A 64 1.49 -12.47 -11.51
CA VAL A 64 0.65 -13.59 -11.07
C VAL A 64 -0.82 -13.29 -11.30
N GLU A 65 -1.67 -14.32 -11.27
CA GLU A 65 -3.12 -14.14 -11.31
C GLU A 65 -3.60 -13.34 -10.08
N ALA A 66 -4.47 -12.36 -10.33
CA ALA A 66 -4.97 -11.47 -9.29
C ALA A 66 -5.90 -12.21 -8.30
N GLY A 67 -5.42 -12.39 -7.08
CA GLY A 67 -6.21 -12.86 -5.95
C GLY A 67 -6.97 -11.72 -5.25
N ILE A 68 -7.85 -12.09 -4.33
CA ILE A 68 -8.49 -11.17 -3.37
C ILE A 68 -8.06 -11.54 -1.95
N LEU A 69 -8.14 -10.57 -1.05
CA LEU A 69 -7.86 -10.81 0.37
C LEU A 69 -8.92 -11.73 0.98
N GLU A 70 -8.50 -12.56 1.93
CA GLU A 70 -9.41 -13.38 2.72
C GLU A 70 -10.13 -12.49 3.76
N PRO A 71 -11.48 -12.37 3.71
CA PRO A 71 -12.20 -11.50 4.64
C PRO A 71 -11.96 -11.80 6.12
N ALA A 72 -11.74 -13.07 6.47
CA ALA A 72 -11.41 -13.46 7.84
C ALA A 72 -10.08 -12.86 8.32
N GLU A 73 -9.06 -12.81 7.46
CA GLU A 73 -7.75 -12.23 7.81
C GLU A 73 -7.84 -10.71 7.95
N VAL A 74 -8.58 -10.05 7.05
CA VAL A 74 -8.85 -8.61 7.15
C VAL A 74 -9.60 -8.31 8.45
N ALA A 75 -10.64 -9.09 8.77
CA ALA A 75 -11.41 -8.93 9.99
C ALA A 75 -10.55 -9.11 11.24
N ALA A 76 -9.67 -10.12 11.27
CA ALA A 76 -8.76 -10.34 12.40
C ALA A 76 -7.85 -9.11 12.65
N CYS A 77 -7.33 -8.49 11.58
CA CYS A 77 -6.54 -7.26 11.69
C CYS A 77 -7.36 -6.11 12.31
N LEU A 78 -8.59 -5.92 11.84
CA LEU A 78 -9.48 -4.86 12.34
C LEU A 78 -9.88 -5.09 13.80
N VAL A 79 -10.17 -6.34 14.19
CA VAL A 79 -10.48 -6.73 15.57
C VAL A 79 -9.29 -6.44 16.47
N GLN A 80 -8.08 -6.85 16.09
CA GLN A 80 -6.87 -6.58 16.87
C GLN A 80 -6.67 -5.07 17.13
N TRP A 81 -6.88 -4.23 16.11
CA TRP A 81 -6.75 -2.77 16.25
C TRP A 81 -7.88 -2.14 17.08
N ALA A 82 -9.09 -2.70 17.02
CA ALA A 82 -10.21 -2.27 17.84
C ALA A 82 -10.00 -2.62 19.31
N GLU A 83 -9.50 -3.83 19.59
CA GLU A 83 -9.22 -4.33 20.93
C GLU A 83 -7.95 -3.70 21.54
N THR A 84 -7.04 -3.22 20.70
CA THR A 84 -5.78 -2.59 21.14
C THR A 84 -5.66 -1.13 20.64
N PRO A 85 -6.37 -0.16 21.26
CA PRO A 85 -6.31 1.25 20.84
C PRO A 85 -4.91 1.86 20.87
N ALA A 86 -4.03 1.38 21.77
CA ALA A 86 -2.63 1.83 21.83
C ALA A 86 -1.87 1.47 20.55
N LEU A 87 -2.01 0.22 20.08
CA LEU A 87 -1.43 -0.25 18.82
C LEU A 87 -1.98 0.56 17.64
N ARG A 88 -3.30 0.74 17.55
CA ARG A 88 -3.91 1.53 16.46
C ARG A 88 -3.37 2.96 16.41
N ARG A 89 -3.20 3.61 17.57
CA ARG A 89 -2.62 4.97 17.66
C ARG A 89 -1.16 4.98 17.24
N GLN A 90 -0.37 4.01 17.68
CA GLN A 90 1.04 3.88 17.29
C GLN A 90 1.16 3.74 15.76
N LEU A 91 0.40 2.81 15.17
CA LEU A 91 0.40 2.60 13.71
C LEU A 91 0.01 3.87 12.97
N GLY A 92 -1.01 4.59 13.45
CA GLY A 92 -1.43 5.86 12.87
C GLY A 92 -0.38 6.96 12.97
N GLN A 93 0.39 7.04 14.06
CA GLN A 93 1.48 8.01 14.18
C GLN A 93 2.62 7.69 13.21
N GLN A 94 3.03 6.43 13.15
CA GLN A 94 4.06 5.95 12.23
C GLN A 94 3.64 6.11 10.77
N ALA A 95 2.36 5.93 10.45
CA ALA A 95 1.81 6.20 9.12
C ALA A 95 2.03 7.64 8.66
N ARG A 96 1.76 8.64 9.51
CA ARG A 96 2.00 10.05 9.16
C ARG A 96 3.47 10.33 8.93
N VAL A 97 4.33 9.85 9.83
CA VAL A 97 5.78 10.04 9.74
C VAL A 97 6.31 9.47 8.43
N ARG A 98 5.87 8.27 8.04
CA ARG A 98 6.29 7.64 6.78
C ARG A 98 5.83 8.45 5.56
N VAL A 99 4.55 8.86 5.52
CA VAL A 99 4.04 9.66 4.40
C VAL A 99 4.79 10.97 4.25
N GLN A 100 5.04 11.68 5.35
CA GLN A 100 5.82 12.92 5.34
C GLN A 100 7.27 12.72 4.90
N ARG A 101 7.86 11.55 5.17
CA ARG A 101 9.25 11.26 4.80
C ARG A 101 9.40 10.82 3.35
N ASP A 102 8.54 9.92 2.90
CA ASP A 102 8.75 9.14 1.68
C ASP A 102 7.84 9.57 0.52
N PHE A 103 6.74 10.28 0.82
CA PHE A 103 5.67 10.59 -0.15
C PHE A 103 5.27 12.07 -0.12
N ASP A 104 6.18 12.95 0.29
CA ASP A 104 5.98 14.39 0.24
C ASP A 104 6.21 14.92 -1.19
N LEU A 105 5.19 15.59 -1.74
CA LEU A 105 5.23 16.16 -3.07
C LEU A 105 6.24 17.30 -3.20
N ASP A 106 6.46 18.05 -2.13
CA ASP A 106 7.42 19.16 -2.14
C ASP A 106 8.84 18.61 -2.33
N TRP A 107 9.18 17.55 -1.58
CA TRP A 107 10.45 16.84 -1.74
C TRP A 107 10.61 16.17 -3.11
N TYR A 108 9.53 15.60 -3.66
CA TYR A 108 9.56 15.04 -5.00
C TYR A 108 9.81 16.12 -6.06
N GLY A 109 9.20 17.29 -5.90
CA GLY A 109 9.42 18.45 -6.77
C GLY A 109 10.86 18.94 -6.75
N GLU A 110 11.47 19.08 -5.56
CA GLU A 110 12.89 19.44 -5.41
C GLU A 110 13.81 18.45 -6.12
N ARG A 111 13.58 17.14 -5.94
CA ARG A 111 14.40 16.11 -6.60
C ARG A 111 14.26 16.09 -8.11
N LEU A 112 13.06 16.36 -8.62
CA LEU A 112 12.84 16.42 -10.05
C LEU A 112 13.53 17.65 -10.65
N ASP A 113 13.48 18.79 -9.95
CA ASP A 113 14.17 20.01 -10.36
C ASP A 113 15.70 19.79 -10.35
N ASP A 114 16.27 19.24 -9.28
CA ASP A 114 17.70 18.89 -9.18
C ASP A 114 18.14 17.97 -10.34
N PHE A 115 17.33 16.95 -10.63
CA PHE A 115 17.60 16.03 -11.74
C PHE A 115 17.59 16.73 -13.09
N MET A 116 16.58 17.58 -13.34
CA MET A 116 16.45 18.35 -14.58
C MET A 116 17.61 19.35 -14.73
N GLN A 117 17.99 20.04 -13.65
CA GLN A 117 19.13 20.94 -13.64
C GLN A 117 20.44 20.19 -13.93
N GLY A 118 20.64 18.99 -13.37
CA GLY A 118 21.79 18.14 -13.66
C GLY A 118 21.90 17.71 -15.12
N ILE A 119 20.77 17.49 -15.80
CA ILE A 119 20.72 17.19 -17.24
C ILE A 119 21.01 18.44 -18.07
N VAL A 120 20.42 19.57 -17.72
CA VAL A 120 20.55 20.83 -18.47
C VAL A 120 21.96 21.41 -18.35
N HIS A 121 22.61 21.24 -17.19
CA HIS A 121 23.94 21.79 -16.96
C HIS A 121 25.09 20.87 -17.33
N GLY A 122 24.88 19.54 -17.40
CA GLY A 122 25.88 18.55 -17.81
C GLY A 122 27.17 18.58 -16.97
N PRO A 123 28.04 17.54 -17.03
CA PRO A 123 29.36 17.66 -16.44
C PRO A 123 30.16 18.66 -17.27
N THR A 124 30.45 19.83 -16.72
CA THR A 124 31.52 20.69 -17.24
C THR A 124 32.81 19.87 -17.24
N SER A 125 33.30 19.58 -18.44
CA SER A 125 34.60 18.96 -18.70
C SER A 125 35.75 19.81 -18.15
#